data_AF-A0A655IB24-F1
#
_entry.id   AF-A0A655IB24-F1
#
_cell.length_a   1.000
_cell.length_b   1.000
_cell.length_c   1.000
_cell.angle_alpha   90.00
_cell.angle_beta   90.00
_cell.angle_gamma   90.00
#
_symmetry.space_group_name_H-M   'P 1'
#
loop_
_entity.id
_entity.type
_entity.pdbx_description
1 polymer ?
#
loop_
_entity_poly.entity_id
_entity_poly.type
_entity_poly.pdbx_seq_one_letter_code
_entity_poly.pdbx_strand_id
1 'polypeptide(L)' 'MDFSRFEGLAGNHFIERAVTDEVIYELMGLSGQEYVDIYAASVKDGRNAGGAGANPNSTDAARIPETAAG' A
#
# COMPACT_ATOMS: atom_id res chain seq x y z
N MET A 1 -14.25 -14.14 13.17
CA MET A 1 -14.33 -13.82 11.74
C MET A 1 -15.02 -14.95 11.00
N ASP A 2 -16.00 -14.61 10.17
CA ASP A 2 -16.68 -15.54 9.26
C ASP A 2 -16.77 -14.92 7.87
N PHE A 3 -16.25 -15.62 6.87
CA PHE A 3 -16.21 -15.18 5.47
C PHE A 3 -17.19 -15.94 4.57
N SER A 4 -18.06 -16.78 5.14
CA SER A 4 -19.07 -17.55 4.42
C SER A 4 -19.92 -16.68 3.47
N ARG A 5 -20.17 -15.41 3.84
CA ARG A 5 -20.87 -14.41 3.02
C ARG A 5 -20.19 -14.04 1.69
N PHE A 6 -18.92 -14.42 1.52
CA PHE A 6 -18.12 -14.12 0.34
C PHE A 6 -17.83 -15.36 -0.53
N GLU A 7 -18.40 -16.52 -0.19
CA GLU A 7 -18.24 -17.73 -0.98
C GLU A 7 -18.67 -17.51 -2.45
N GLY A 8 -17.84 -17.98 -3.38
CA GLY A 8 -18.07 -17.83 -4.82
C GLY A 8 -17.79 -16.44 -5.39
N LEU A 9 -17.35 -15.46 -4.58
CA LEU A 9 -17.04 -14.09 -5.04
C LEU A 9 -15.54 -13.85 -5.29
N ALA A 10 -14.73 -14.91 -5.35
CA ALA A 10 -13.30 -14.82 -5.65
C ALA A 10 -13.05 -14.20 -7.04
N GLY A 11 -12.00 -13.39 -7.16
CA GLY A 11 -11.68 -12.66 -8.39
C GLY A 11 -12.36 -11.29 -8.51
N ASN A 12 -13.20 -10.91 -7.55
CA ASN A 12 -13.67 -9.52 -7.42
C ASN A 12 -12.79 -8.76 -6.41
N HIS A 13 -11.94 -7.86 -6.92
CA HIS A 13 -11.03 -7.08 -6.10
C HIS A 13 -11.70 -6.23 -5.01
N PHE A 14 -12.94 -5.78 -5.20
CA PHE A 14 -13.65 -5.04 -4.15
C PHE A 14 -13.98 -5.94 -2.95
N ILE A 15 -14.35 -7.20 -3.22
CA ILE A 15 -14.62 -8.19 -2.18
C ILE A 15 -13.33 -8.61 -1.49
N GLU A 16 -12.26 -8.86 -2.26
CA GLU A 16 -10.94 -9.19 -1.71
C GLU A 16 -10.39 -8.08 -0.81
N ARG A 17 -10.59 -6.81 -1.21
CA ARG A 17 -10.19 -5.67 -0.39
C ARG A 17 -11.00 -5.60 0.91
N ALA A 18 -12.32 -5.78 0.83
CA ALA A 18 -13.18 -5.81 2.01
C ALA A 18 -12.77 -6.91 3.01
N VAL A 19 -12.45 -8.12 2.53
CA VAL A 19 -11.93 -9.22 3.36
C VAL A 19 -10.60 -8.84 4.01
N THR A 20 -9.68 -8.24 3.23
CA THR A 20 -8.36 -7.83 3.70
C THR A 20 -8.47 -6.76 4.80
N ASP A 21 -9.32 -5.76 4.61
CA ASP A 21 -9.54 -4.70 5.59
C ASP A 21 -10.13 -5.24 6.89
N GLU A 22 -11.05 -6.21 6.81
CA GLU A 22 -11.60 -6.87 8.00
C GLU A 22 -10.47 -7.55 8.79
N VAL A 23 -9.66 -8.37 8.12
CA VAL A 23 -8.53 -9.12 8.73
C VAL A 23 -7.54 -8.18 9.40
N ILE A 24 -7.15 -7.10 8.71
CA ILE A 24 -6.19 -6.14 9.23
C ILE A 24 -6.73 -5.42 10.46
N TYR A 25 -8.02 -5.07 10.49
CA TYR A 25 -8.61 -4.39 11.64
C TYR A 25 -8.64 -5.28 12.89
N GLU A 26 -9.03 -6.55 12.76
CA GLU A 26 -8.97 -7.51 13.86
C GLU A 26 -7.53 -7.74 14.34
N LEU A 27 -6.57 -7.88 13.42
CA LEU A 27 -5.15 -8.02 13.77
C LEU A 27 -4.60 -6.77 14.47
N MET A 28 -5.00 -5.58 14.05
CA MET A 28 -4.64 -4.32 14.72
C MET A 28 -5.17 -4.30 16.15
N GLY A 29 -6.45 -4.68 16.34
CA GLY A 29 -7.06 -4.76 17.66
C GLY A 29 -6.38 -5.78 18.59
N LEU A 30 -6.05 -6.96 18.06
CA LEU A 30 -5.39 -8.03 18.83
C LEU A 30 -3.93 -7.73 19.15
N SER A 31 -3.20 -7.15 18.20
CA SER A 31 -1.77 -6.85 18.37
C SER A 31 -1.51 -5.54 19.12
N GLY A 32 -2.48 -4.63 19.14
CA GLY A 32 -2.31 -3.26 19.63
C GLY A 32 -1.33 -2.43 18.80
N GLN A 33 -0.93 -2.92 17.62
CA GLN A 33 0.02 -2.26 16.73
C GLN A 33 -0.73 -1.61 15.57
N GLU A 34 -0.32 -0.41 15.19
CA GLU A 34 -0.87 0.28 14.02
C GLU A 34 -0.45 -0.43 12.72
N TYR A 35 -1.38 -0.49 11.77
CA TYR A 35 -1.11 -1.01 10.45
C TYR A 35 -0.42 0.04 9.57
N VAL A 36 0.72 -0.31 8.97
CA VAL A 36 1.43 0.52 7.99
C VAL A 36 1.48 -0.21 6.65
N ASP A 37 0.77 0.32 5.66
CA ASP A 37 0.84 -0.19 4.29
C ASP A 37 2.08 0.38 3.60
N ILE A 38 3.07 -0.48 3.36
CA ILE A 38 4.26 -0.11 2.61
C ILE A 38 4.20 -0.81 1.26
N TYR A 39 4.13 -0.01 0.20
CA TYR A 39 4.15 -0.51 -1.17
C TYR A 39 5.42 -1.35 -1.43
N ALA A 40 5.27 -2.53 -2.03
CA ALA A 40 6.39 -3.45 -2.20
C ALA A 40 7.58 -2.85 -2.99
N ALA A 41 7.33 -1.93 -3.93
CA ALA A 41 8.41 -1.27 -4.66
C ALA A 41 9.22 -0.30 -3.77
N SER A 42 8.59 0.39 -2.81
CA SER A 42 9.31 1.30 -1.91
C SER A 42 10.22 0.55 -0.94
N VAL A 43 9.83 -0.67 -0.53
CA VAL A 43 10.72 -1.56 0.26
C VAL A 43 11.88 -2.07 -0.59
N LYS A 44 11.67 -2.33 -1.88
CA LYS A 44 12.73 -2.78 -2.79
C LYS A 44 13.77 -1.68 -3.02
N ASP A 45 13.34 -0.42 -3.16
CA ASP A 45 14.26 0.72 -3.26
C ASP A 45 15.01 0.97 -1.94
N GLY A 46 14.32 0.85 -0.79
CA GLY A 46 14.93 0.98 0.54
C GLY A 46 15.98 -0.11 0.87
N ARG A 47 15.80 -1.34 0.36
CA ARG A 47 16.79 -2.42 0.52
C ARG A 47 18.01 -2.27 -0.40
N ASN A 48 17.86 -1.63 -1.56
CA ASN A 48 18.99 -1.32 -2.45
C ASN A 48 19.76 -0.06 -2.00
N ALA A 49 19.15 0.81 -1.19
CA ALA A 49 19.83 1.99 -0.61
C ALA A 49 20.91 1.65 0.45
N GLY A 50 21.02 0.38 0.87
CA GLY A 50 22.09 -0.12 1.74
C GLY A 50 23.37 -0.56 1.01
N GLY A 51 23.44 -0.44 -0.32
CA GLY A 51 24.58 -0.84 -1.14
C GLY A 51 24.84 0.14 -2.28
N ALA A 52 25.65 1.16 -2.00
CA ALA A 52 26.41 2.01 -2.93
C ALA A 52 25.84 2.21 -4.35
N GLY A 53 25.13 3.33 -4.57
CA GLY A 53 24.87 3.82 -5.92
C GLY A 53 23.72 4.83 -6.04
N ALA A 54 23.78 5.96 -5.34
CA ALA A 54 22.87 7.07 -5.60
C ALA A 54 23.14 7.65 -7.01
N ASN A 55 22.17 7.54 -7.92
CA ASN A 55 22.17 8.31 -9.17
C ASN A 55 21.43 9.63 -8.91
N PRO A 56 22.12 10.79 -8.91
CA PRO A 56 21.50 12.08 -8.61
C PRO A 56 20.63 12.65 -9.73
N ASN A 57 20.34 11.90 -10.81
CA ASN A 57 19.67 12.41 -12.00
C ASN A 57 18.16 12.07 -12.14
N SER A 58 17.46 11.75 -11.04
CA SER A 58 15.99 11.71 -11.02
C SER A 58 15.39 13.10 -10.73
N THR A 59 15.91 14.13 -11.39
CA THR A 59 15.07 15.29 -11.71
C THR A 59 14.20 14.88 -12.88
N ASP A 60 12.87 14.93 -12.65
CA ASP A 60 11.77 14.88 -13.63
C ASP A 60 10.85 13.65 -13.51
N ALA A 61 9.97 13.68 -12.51
CA ALA A 61 8.66 13.03 -12.59
C ALA A 61 7.70 13.67 -11.57
N ALA A 62 6.97 14.68 -12.06
CA ALA A 62 5.69 15.16 -11.52
C ALA A 62 5.69 15.88 -10.16
N ARG A 63 6.28 17.09 -10.10
CA ARG A 63 5.73 18.19 -9.31
C ARG A 63 5.37 19.32 -10.26
N ILE A 64 4.13 19.32 -10.76
CA ILE A 64 3.54 20.50 -11.41
C ILE A 64 2.47 21.02 -10.44
N PRO A 65 2.72 22.10 -9.66
CA PRO A 65 1.69 22.85 -9.00
C PRO A 65 1.43 24.12 -9.79
N GLU A 66 0.50 24.10 -10.73
CA GLU A 66 -0.03 25.35 -11.28
C GLU A 66 -1.52 25.20 -11.60
N THR A 67 -2.35 25.40 -10.58
CA THR A 67 -3.73 25.83 -10.77
C THR A 67 -3.79 27.29 -10.36
N ALA A 68 -3.51 28.16 -11.33
CA ALA A 68 -3.86 29.57 -11.32
C ALA A 68 -4.37 29.92 -12.72
N ALA A 69 -5.68 29.79 -12.89
CA ALA A 69 -6.47 30.35 -13.99
C ALA A 69 -7.91 30.41 -13.47
N GLY A 70 -8.61 31.53 -13.43
CA GLY A 70 -8.36 32.93 -13.73
C GLY A 70 -9.60 33.70 -13.27
#